data_AF-S2SGT6-F1
#
_entry.id   AF-S2SGT6-F1
#
_cell.length_a   1.000
_cell.length_b   1.000
_cell.length_c   1.000
_cell.angle_alpha   90.00
_cell.angle_beta   90.00
_cell.angle_gamma   90.00
#
_symmetry.space_group_name_H-M   'P 1'
#
loop_
_entity.id
_entity.type
_entity.pdbx_description
1 polymer ?
#
loop_
_entity_poly.entity_id
_entity_poly.type
_entity_poly.pdbx_seq_one_letter_code
_entity_poly.pdbx_strand_id
1 'polypeptide(L)'
;TEVPAAVLLITSDGPGTGSLIAGKLRVQVPEIREIKIIQVSDLPNQNLAHYGLILATMPLPGFKHQYLVITPILARDEISEIRRLLQQVKPKEATQQRQPSLDQTVTAFESLKTMVLAADDMLQHFAVTEITEAVTTSGATIDAMLAHLPDVVAEAPVVKDALLKRLELAPVGIPDTGLAMIHTSSQGVTVPYIGAFDLKTPLSLPAMDMGTIMLHRVLLLLTPNPVAQETLTLLSAVSAKLIASTTNLQLFEKGHYSQLYQIITEVFMNEIKKLIEGDMMKGLDVKTIKLGQEAKTKEEAIRQAGQLLVDNGNVEPAYIDSMLDRNRDVSVYMGNFIAIPHGTEAGMKYIKSTAISIVQYPWGVDWSDDPADENLVTVVFGIAGLNGEHLKLLSQIALYCSDVENVQKLADAQTPEEIVNLLKEVE
;
A
#
# COMPACT_ATOMS: atom_id res chain seq x y z
N THR A 1 -26.01 26.60 3.07
CA THR A 1 -25.44 25.54 2.23
C THR A 1 -25.18 24.35 3.14
N GLU A 2 -25.86 23.23 2.88
CA GLU A 2 -25.78 22.04 3.73
C GLU A 2 -24.34 21.51 3.76
N VAL A 3 -23.83 21.25 4.97
CA VAL A 3 -22.47 20.74 5.16
C VAL A 3 -22.52 19.23 4.95
N PRO A 4 -21.69 18.66 4.04
CA PRO A 4 -21.76 17.24 3.74
C PRO A 4 -21.26 16.41 4.94
N ALA A 5 -22.02 15.38 5.32
CA ALA A 5 -21.81 14.67 6.59
C ALA A 5 -20.77 13.55 6.47
N ALA A 6 -20.01 13.32 7.55
CA ALA A 6 -19.16 12.14 7.70
C ALA A 6 -19.99 10.96 8.24
N VAL A 7 -19.92 9.82 7.57
CA VAL A 7 -20.68 8.60 7.90
C VAL A 7 -19.74 7.47 8.31
N LEU A 8 -20.09 6.77 9.39
CA LEU A 8 -19.41 5.54 9.80
C LEU A 8 -20.25 4.34 9.36
N LEU A 9 -19.67 3.43 8.59
CA LEU A 9 -20.28 2.17 8.17
C LEU A 9 -19.61 1.01 8.90
N ILE A 10 -20.38 0.32 9.74
CA ILE A 10 -19.95 -0.83 10.53
C ILE A 10 -20.43 -2.10 9.83
N THR A 11 -19.52 -2.99 9.45
CA THR A 11 -19.88 -4.25 8.80
C THR A 11 -19.50 -5.47 9.65
N SER A 12 -20.28 -6.55 9.47
CA SER A 12 -20.06 -7.86 10.09
C SER A 12 -19.35 -8.86 9.19
N ASP A 13 -19.44 -8.65 7.87
CA ASP A 13 -19.09 -9.65 6.84
C ASP A 13 -17.77 -9.31 6.12
N GLY A 14 -16.86 -8.59 6.78
CA GLY A 14 -15.57 -8.22 6.24
C GLY A 14 -15.58 -6.99 5.32
N PRO A 15 -14.40 -6.61 4.78
CA PRO A 15 -14.18 -5.35 4.04
C PRO A 15 -14.85 -5.32 2.65
N GLY A 16 -15.08 -6.48 2.01
CA GLY A 16 -15.69 -6.56 0.67
C GLY A 16 -17.13 -6.04 0.63
N THR A 17 -17.95 -6.47 1.60
CA THR A 17 -19.35 -6.00 1.74
C THR A 17 -19.41 -4.51 2.08
N GLY A 18 -18.49 -4.02 2.91
CA GLY A 18 -18.39 -2.59 3.24
C GLY A 18 -18.05 -1.72 2.04
N SER A 19 -17.10 -2.16 1.21
CA SER A 19 -16.72 -1.42 0.00
C SER A 19 -17.85 -1.34 -1.03
N LEU A 20 -18.63 -2.42 -1.20
CA LEU A 20 -19.80 -2.44 -2.09
C LEU A 20 -20.88 -1.46 -1.62
N ILE A 21 -21.22 -1.48 -0.33
CA ILE A 21 -22.22 -0.59 0.27
C ILE A 21 -21.74 0.86 0.19
N ALA A 22 -20.48 1.14 0.53
CA ALA A 22 -19.91 2.48 0.45
C ALA A 22 -19.90 3.01 -0.99
N GLY A 23 -19.58 2.18 -1.98
CA GLY A 23 -19.66 2.54 -3.40
C GLY A 23 -21.08 2.93 -3.82
N LYS A 24 -22.09 2.15 -3.41
CA LYS A 24 -23.50 2.47 -3.67
C LYS A 24 -23.96 3.74 -2.97
N LEU A 25 -23.56 3.95 -1.72
CA LEU A 25 -23.88 5.16 -0.95
C LEU A 25 -23.28 6.42 -1.59
N ARG A 26 -22.03 6.35 -2.10
CA ARG A 26 -21.41 7.49 -2.82
C ARG A 26 -22.18 7.87 -4.07
N VAL A 27 -22.71 6.89 -4.81
CA VAL A 27 -23.49 7.13 -6.04
C VAL A 27 -24.90 7.62 -5.71
N GLN A 28 -25.57 7.00 -4.74
CA GLN A 28 -26.99 7.25 -4.46
C GLN A 28 -27.23 8.35 -3.44
N VAL A 29 -26.25 8.71 -2.60
CA VAL A 29 -26.36 9.72 -1.54
C VAL A 29 -25.14 10.66 -1.61
N PRO A 30 -25.05 11.51 -2.64
CA PRO A 30 -23.89 12.37 -2.89
C PRO A 30 -23.67 13.45 -1.79
N GLU A 31 -24.64 13.64 -0.89
CA GLU A 31 -24.53 14.54 0.26
C GLU A 31 -23.55 14.03 1.34
N ILE A 32 -23.11 12.77 1.24
CA ILE A 32 -22.10 12.18 2.12
C ILE A 32 -20.70 12.59 1.67
N ARG A 33 -19.95 13.31 2.51
CA ARG A 33 -18.57 13.72 2.20
C ARG A 33 -17.58 12.56 2.30
N GLU A 34 -17.80 11.73 3.31
CA GLU A 34 -16.83 10.75 3.77
C GLU A 34 -17.56 9.55 4.34
N ILE A 35 -17.10 8.34 3.97
CA ILE A 35 -17.57 7.08 4.52
C ILE A 35 -16.35 6.34 5.06
N LYS A 36 -16.28 6.19 6.39
CA LYS A 36 -15.31 5.30 7.03
C LYS A 36 -15.94 3.93 7.20
N ILE A 37 -15.26 2.89 6.73
CA ILE A 37 -15.69 1.51 6.88
C ILE A 37 -14.89 0.90 8.04
N ILE A 38 -15.57 0.23 8.97
CA ILE A 38 -14.93 -0.53 10.05
C ILE A 38 -15.61 -1.89 10.23
N GLN A 39 -14.90 -2.85 10.83
CA GLN A 39 -15.56 -4.04 11.36
C GLN A 39 -16.14 -3.76 12.75
N VAL A 40 -17.12 -4.55 13.18
CA VAL A 40 -17.68 -4.49 14.54
C VAL A 40 -16.57 -4.63 15.60
N SER A 41 -15.53 -5.43 15.34
CA SER A 41 -14.36 -5.61 16.22
C SER A 41 -13.59 -4.32 16.49
N ASP A 42 -13.60 -3.38 15.55
CA ASP A 42 -12.81 -2.14 15.62
C ASP A 42 -13.55 -1.01 16.32
N LEU A 43 -14.82 -1.23 16.67
CA LEU A 43 -15.74 -0.27 17.27
C LEU A 43 -15.23 0.34 18.60
N PRO A 44 -14.61 -0.41 19.52
CA PRO A 44 -14.10 0.16 20.78
C PRO A 44 -13.04 1.24 20.58
N ASN A 45 -12.34 1.25 19.44
CA ASN A 45 -11.22 2.15 19.16
C ASN A 45 -11.64 3.38 18.35
N GLN A 46 -12.94 3.61 18.12
CA GLN A 46 -13.43 4.71 17.29
C GLN A 46 -13.93 5.90 18.11
N ASN A 47 -13.54 7.11 17.68
CA ASN A 47 -14.18 8.33 18.15
C ASN A 47 -15.49 8.58 17.37
N LEU A 48 -16.60 8.17 17.96
CA LEU A 48 -17.92 8.24 17.34
C LEU A 48 -18.50 9.66 17.26
N ALA A 49 -17.93 10.62 18.01
CA ALA A 49 -18.46 11.98 18.11
C ALA A 49 -18.30 12.83 16.83
N HIS A 50 -17.43 12.38 15.91
CA HIS A 50 -17.13 13.03 14.63
C HIS A 50 -18.12 12.67 13.51
N TYR A 51 -18.82 11.53 13.63
CA TYR A 51 -19.74 11.07 12.60
C TYR A 51 -21.12 11.68 12.79
N GLY A 52 -21.69 12.19 11.69
CA GLY A 52 -23.05 12.71 11.66
C GLY A 52 -24.09 11.58 11.59
N LEU A 53 -23.71 10.42 11.06
CA LEU A 53 -24.57 9.24 10.95
C LEU A 53 -23.75 7.96 11.07
N ILE A 54 -24.29 6.97 11.76
CA ILE A 54 -23.71 5.63 11.90
C ILE A 54 -24.65 4.63 11.23
N LEU A 55 -24.11 3.81 10.34
CA LEU A 55 -24.79 2.74 9.62
C LEU A 55 -24.19 1.40 10.04
N ALA A 56 -25.00 0.36 10.19
CA ALA A 56 -24.53 -0.98 10.51
C ALA A 56 -25.23 -2.04 9.65
N THR A 57 -24.52 -3.09 9.23
CA THR A 57 -25.14 -4.20 8.47
C THR A 57 -25.89 -5.20 9.35
N MET A 58 -25.78 -5.05 10.68
CA MET A 58 -26.49 -5.87 11.67
C MET A 58 -26.79 -5.07 12.93
N PRO A 59 -27.75 -5.50 13.77
CA PRO A 59 -27.92 -4.93 15.10
C PRO A 59 -26.63 -5.07 15.93
N LEU A 60 -26.32 -4.04 16.73
CA LEU A 60 -25.16 -3.96 17.61
C LEU A 60 -25.60 -4.01 19.09
N PRO A 61 -25.67 -5.20 19.72
CA PRO A 61 -26.10 -5.33 21.11
C PRO A 61 -25.21 -4.53 22.07
N GLY A 62 -25.82 -3.74 22.95
CA GLY A 62 -25.08 -2.93 23.94
C GLY A 62 -24.46 -1.65 23.38
N PHE A 63 -24.60 -1.35 22.08
CA PHE A 63 -24.14 -0.10 21.50
C PHE A 63 -25.07 1.05 21.86
N LYS A 64 -24.53 2.10 22.49
CA LYS A 64 -25.30 3.18 23.12
C LYS A 64 -25.59 4.38 22.20
N HIS A 65 -24.98 4.41 21.01
CA HIS A 65 -25.18 5.50 20.05
C HIS A 65 -26.32 5.19 19.08
N GLN A 66 -26.97 6.22 18.55
CA GLN A 66 -27.97 6.04 17.49
C GLN A 66 -27.28 5.59 16.20
N TYR A 67 -27.84 4.57 15.55
CA TYR A 67 -27.39 4.04 14.27
C TYR A 67 -28.59 3.51 13.49
N LEU A 68 -28.41 3.38 12.17
CA LEU A 68 -29.39 2.77 11.28
C LEU A 68 -28.86 1.40 10.84
N VAL A 69 -29.69 0.35 10.99
CA VAL A 69 -29.38 -0.96 10.41
C VAL A 69 -29.77 -0.93 8.93
N ILE A 70 -28.83 -1.31 8.07
CA ILE A 70 -29.00 -1.29 6.62
C ILE A 70 -28.65 -2.63 5.98
N THR A 71 -29.23 -2.93 4.83
CA THR A 71 -28.90 -4.11 4.04
C THR A 71 -27.83 -3.83 2.98
N PRO A 72 -27.06 -4.84 2.54
CA PRO A 72 -26.10 -4.67 1.43
C PRO A 72 -26.73 -4.26 0.09
N ILE A 73 -28.04 -4.50 -0.06
CA ILE A 73 -28.79 -4.14 -1.25
C ILE A 73 -29.04 -2.62 -1.29
N LEU A 74 -29.25 -1.99 -0.11
CA LEU A 74 -29.68 -0.60 0.06
C LEU A 74 -31.00 -0.34 -0.68
N ALA A 75 -32.10 -0.84 -0.13
CA ALA A 75 -33.43 -0.61 -0.67
C ALA A 75 -33.81 0.88 -0.68
N ARG A 76 -34.79 1.25 -1.51
CA ARG A 76 -35.14 2.67 -1.74
C ARG A 76 -35.60 3.39 -0.47
N ASP A 77 -36.32 2.69 0.39
CA ASP A 77 -36.74 3.16 1.71
C ASP A 77 -35.56 3.38 2.66
N GLU A 78 -34.55 2.51 2.64
CA GLU A 78 -33.31 2.69 3.41
C GLU A 78 -32.55 3.95 2.95
N ILE A 79 -32.44 4.17 1.63
CA ILE A 79 -31.82 5.38 1.07
C ILE A 79 -32.60 6.65 1.46
N SER A 80 -33.92 6.60 1.40
CA SER A 80 -34.79 7.70 1.84
C SER A 80 -34.59 8.03 3.32
N GLU A 81 -34.48 7.00 4.17
CA GLU A 81 -34.25 7.18 5.61
C GLU A 81 -32.86 7.73 5.92
N ILE A 82 -31.82 7.27 5.20
CA ILE A 82 -30.46 7.83 5.29
C ILE A 82 -30.47 9.33 4.98
N ARG A 83 -31.10 9.75 3.87
CA ARG A 83 -31.19 11.17 3.51
C ARG A 83 -31.96 11.98 4.55
N ARG A 84 -33.06 11.44 5.08
CA ARG A 84 -33.85 12.08 6.15
C ARG A 84 -33.01 12.32 7.40
N LEU A 85 -32.21 11.34 7.80
CA LEU A 85 -31.33 11.45 8.97
C LEU A 85 -30.19 12.45 8.73
N LEU A 86 -29.60 12.45 7.54
CA LEU A 86 -28.56 13.41 7.16
C LEU A 86 -29.05 14.87 7.22
N GLN A 87 -30.30 15.14 6.83
CA GLN A 87 -30.91 16.47 6.95
C GLN A 87 -31.15 16.91 8.40
N GLN A 88 -31.21 15.97 9.35
CA GLN A 88 -31.42 16.26 10.76
C GLN A 88 -30.10 16.45 11.54
N VAL A 89 -28.96 16.18 10.90
CA VAL A 89 -27.64 16.42 11.49
C VAL A 89 -27.44 17.94 11.60
N LYS A 90 -27.58 18.49 12.80
CA LYS A 90 -27.28 19.91 13.06
C LYS A 90 -25.81 20.17 12.69
N PRO A 91 -25.50 21.25 11.98
CA PRO A 91 -24.13 21.66 11.77
C PRO A 91 -23.51 21.93 13.15
N LYS A 92 -22.63 21.03 13.60
CA LYS A 92 -21.75 21.34 14.72
C LYS A 92 -20.77 22.38 14.17
N GLU A 93 -20.88 23.62 14.65
CA GLU A 93 -19.81 24.59 14.50
C GLU A 93 -18.53 23.89 14.90
N ALA A 94 -17.60 23.80 13.95
CA ALA A 94 -16.25 23.35 14.21
C ALA A 94 -15.53 24.43 15.03
N THR A 95 -15.92 24.60 16.30
CA THR A 95 -15.05 25.20 17.31
C THR A 95 -13.97 24.16 17.64
N GLN A 96 -13.10 23.92 16.66
CA GLN A 96 -11.79 23.37 16.95
C GLN A 96 -11.02 24.45 17.71
N GLN A 97 -11.14 24.46 19.04
CA GLN A 97 -9.93 24.64 19.80
C GLN A 97 -9.01 23.52 19.31
N ARG A 98 -7.97 23.88 18.54
CA ARG A 98 -6.85 23.02 18.22
C ARG A 98 -6.13 22.70 19.54
N GLN A 99 -6.73 21.83 20.36
CA GLN A 99 -5.95 20.97 21.21
C GLN A 99 -5.26 20.01 20.26
N PRO A 100 -3.92 19.96 20.22
CA PRO A 100 -3.22 19.00 19.39
C PRO A 100 -3.68 17.61 19.84
N SER A 101 -4.40 16.90 18.97
CA SER A 101 -4.59 15.49 19.16
C SER A 101 -3.20 14.86 19.12
N LEU A 102 -2.82 14.12 20.15
CA LEU A 102 -1.76 13.13 19.98
C LEU A 102 -2.14 12.26 18.77
N ASP A 103 -1.39 12.09 17.69
CA ASP A 103 -0.32 12.81 17.00
C ASP A 103 -0.13 11.89 15.77
N GLN A 104 -0.34 12.29 14.52
CA GLN A 104 -0.19 11.35 13.39
C GLN A 104 1.20 10.68 13.39
N THR A 105 2.20 11.40 13.90
CA THR A 105 3.55 10.92 14.18
C THR A 105 3.60 9.82 15.24
N VAL A 106 2.79 9.89 16.30
CA VAL A 106 2.68 8.84 17.33
C VAL A 106 2.03 7.58 16.74
N THR A 107 1.00 7.73 15.91
CA THR A 107 0.39 6.57 15.22
C THR A 107 1.37 5.93 14.23
N ALA A 108 2.07 6.73 13.43
CA ALA A 108 3.10 6.23 12.51
C ALA A 108 4.25 5.54 13.26
N PHE A 109 4.68 6.09 14.40
CA PHE A 109 5.69 5.48 15.25
C PHE A 109 5.21 4.15 15.86
N GLU A 110 3.97 4.05 16.33
CA GLU A 110 3.43 2.78 16.85
C GLU A 110 3.25 1.73 15.74
N SER A 111 2.83 2.11 14.53
CA SER A 111 2.82 1.20 13.37
C SER A 111 4.24 0.74 13.02
N LEU A 112 5.21 1.66 12.96
CA LEU A 112 6.61 1.32 12.69
C LEU A 112 7.17 0.38 13.75
N LYS A 113 6.93 0.68 15.03
CA LYS A 113 7.34 -0.17 16.15
C LYS A 113 6.71 -1.55 16.06
N THR A 114 5.40 -1.64 15.76
CA THR A 114 4.70 -2.92 15.60
C THR A 114 5.30 -3.74 14.46
N MET A 115 5.57 -3.10 13.31
CA MET A 115 6.20 -3.75 12.16
C MET A 115 7.62 -4.24 12.48
N VAL A 116 8.44 -3.39 13.10
CA VAL A 116 9.82 -3.73 13.47
C VAL A 116 9.87 -4.86 14.49
N LEU A 117 9.03 -4.83 15.52
CA LEU A 117 8.95 -5.90 16.52
C LEU A 117 8.50 -7.22 15.88
N ALA A 118 7.49 -7.19 15.01
CA ALA A 118 7.06 -8.40 14.29
C ALA A 118 8.17 -8.97 13.39
N ALA A 119 8.92 -8.10 12.70
CA ALA A 119 10.06 -8.51 11.88
C ALA A 119 11.18 -9.14 12.75
N ASP A 120 11.49 -8.53 13.89
CA ASP A 120 12.46 -9.06 14.86
C ASP A 120 12.04 -10.43 15.39
N ASP A 121 10.80 -10.58 15.87
CA ASP A 121 10.25 -11.86 16.33
C ASP A 121 10.38 -12.95 15.26
N MET A 122 9.98 -12.65 14.02
CA MET A 122 10.06 -13.59 12.91
C MET A 122 11.50 -13.97 12.55
N LEU A 123 12.43 -13.01 12.55
CA LEU A 123 13.84 -13.26 12.23
C LEU A 123 14.57 -14.01 13.35
N GLN A 124 14.28 -13.72 14.63
CA GLN A 124 14.88 -14.41 15.77
C GLN A 124 14.49 -15.90 15.81
N HIS A 125 13.26 -16.23 15.44
CA HIS A 125 12.78 -17.61 15.39
C HIS A 125 12.95 -18.26 14.02
N PHE A 126 13.45 -17.55 13.01
CA PHE A 126 13.63 -18.11 11.68
C PHE A 126 14.65 -19.25 11.72
N ALA A 127 14.25 -20.39 11.17
CA ALA A 127 15.13 -21.54 11.02
C ALA A 127 14.84 -22.30 9.73
N VAL A 128 15.85 -23.01 9.25
CA VAL A 128 15.70 -24.08 8.25
C VAL A 128 15.96 -25.38 8.98
N THR A 129 14.89 -26.11 9.27
CA THR A 129 14.90 -27.28 10.16
C THR A 129 14.69 -28.55 9.36
N GLU A 130 15.53 -29.56 9.57
CA GLU A 130 15.35 -30.88 8.95
C GLU A 130 14.45 -31.78 9.81
N ILE A 131 13.34 -32.25 9.24
CA ILE A 131 12.49 -33.30 9.80
C ILE A 131 13.10 -34.65 9.42
N THR A 132 13.83 -35.23 10.37
CA THR A 132 14.55 -36.50 10.19
C THR A 132 13.66 -37.73 10.34
N GLU A 133 12.52 -37.58 11.00
CA GLU A 133 11.51 -38.63 11.21
C GLU A 133 10.81 -39.00 9.89
N ALA A 134 10.46 -40.27 9.75
CA ALA A 134 9.70 -40.75 8.59
C ALA A 134 8.22 -40.39 8.75
N VAL A 135 7.85 -39.17 8.32
CA VAL A 135 6.46 -38.71 8.27
C VAL A 135 5.83 -39.04 6.92
N THR A 136 4.67 -39.71 6.94
CA THR A 136 3.98 -40.19 5.72
C THR A 136 2.59 -39.57 5.52
N THR A 137 2.14 -38.72 6.44
CA THR A 137 0.84 -38.05 6.38
C THR A 137 0.99 -36.58 6.75
N SER A 138 0.13 -35.72 6.20
CA SER A 138 0.15 -34.28 6.52
C SER A 138 -0.01 -34.01 8.02
N GLY A 139 -0.82 -34.80 8.72
CA GLY A 139 -0.99 -34.68 10.17
C GLY A 139 0.29 -34.98 10.94
N ALA A 140 0.99 -36.07 10.61
CA ALA A 140 2.27 -36.40 11.22
C ALA A 140 3.36 -35.38 10.88
N THR A 141 3.37 -34.86 9.65
CA THR A 141 4.27 -33.77 9.25
C THR A 141 4.03 -32.51 10.06
N ILE A 142 2.77 -32.12 10.29
CA ILE A 142 2.41 -30.97 11.14
C ILE A 142 2.86 -31.21 12.58
N ASP A 143 2.60 -32.39 13.16
CA ASP A 143 3.06 -32.73 14.52
C ASP A 143 4.57 -32.57 14.66
N ALA A 144 5.33 -33.12 13.70
CA ALA A 144 6.79 -33.02 13.70
C ALA A 144 7.28 -31.57 13.59
N MET A 145 6.68 -30.74 12.72
CA MET A 145 7.02 -29.32 12.63
C MET A 145 6.72 -28.55 13.92
N LEU A 146 5.55 -28.77 14.52
CA LEU A 146 5.14 -28.06 15.75
C LEU A 146 5.99 -28.46 16.96
N ALA A 147 6.53 -29.69 16.99
CA ALA A 147 7.46 -30.12 18.03
C ALA A 147 8.76 -29.30 18.09
N HIS A 148 9.14 -28.66 16.98
CA HIS A 148 10.29 -27.75 16.91
C HIS A 148 9.97 -26.30 17.31
N LEU A 149 8.71 -25.99 17.66
CA LEU A 149 8.23 -24.62 17.88
C LEU A 149 7.65 -24.37 19.29
N PRO A 150 8.27 -24.85 20.38
CA PRO A 150 7.71 -24.69 21.73
C PRO A 150 7.63 -23.22 22.18
N ASP A 151 8.51 -22.36 21.68
CA ASP A 151 8.55 -20.93 22.04
C ASP A 151 7.57 -20.08 21.23
N VAL A 152 7.04 -20.63 20.13
CA VAL A 152 6.09 -19.97 19.20
C VAL A 152 4.66 -20.47 19.41
N VAL A 153 4.50 -21.73 19.82
CA VAL A 153 3.21 -22.43 19.88
C VAL A 153 2.92 -22.90 21.30
N ALA A 154 2.00 -22.21 21.98
CA ALA A 154 1.57 -22.57 23.33
C ALA A 154 0.57 -23.74 23.34
N GLU A 155 -0.27 -23.84 22.32
CA GLU A 155 -1.33 -24.86 22.22
C GLU A 155 -1.23 -25.64 20.90
N ALA A 156 -0.26 -26.56 20.82
CA ALA A 156 0.01 -27.34 19.62
C ALA A 156 -1.21 -28.07 19.03
N PRO A 157 -2.12 -28.70 19.83
CA PRO A 157 -3.33 -29.32 19.29
C PRO A 157 -4.24 -28.32 18.56
N VAL A 158 -4.42 -27.10 19.10
CA VAL A 158 -5.26 -26.06 18.49
C VAL A 158 -4.65 -25.55 17.19
N VAL A 159 -3.33 -25.36 17.16
CA VAL A 159 -2.63 -24.94 15.94
C VAL A 159 -2.66 -26.04 14.87
N LYS A 160 -2.49 -27.30 15.26
CA LYS A 160 -2.59 -28.46 14.36
C LYS A 160 -3.96 -28.52 13.68
N ASP A 161 -5.05 -28.43 14.44
CA ASP A 161 -6.40 -28.46 13.89
C ASP A 161 -6.64 -27.33 12.91
N ALA A 162 -6.13 -26.12 13.20
CA ALA A 162 -6.21 -24.98 12.31
C ALA A 162 -5.42 -25.21 10.99
N LEU A 163 -4.23 -25.79 11.07
CA LEU A 163 -3.41 -26.14 9.90
C LEU A 163 -4.06 -27.24 9.05
N LEU A 164 -4.57 -28.30 9.68
CA LEU A 164 -5.26 -29.39 8.97
C LEU A 164 -6.50 -28.87 8.24
N LYS A 165 -7.33 -28.08 8.93
CA LYS A 165 -8.49 -27.42 8.32
C LYS A 165 -8.08 -26.53 7.14
N ARG A 166 -6.94 -25.83 7.23
CA ARG A 166 -6.42 -25.02 6.13
C ARG A 166 -6.03 -25.87 4.91
N LEU A 167 -5.44 -27.04 5.11
CA LEU A 167 -5.09 -27.97 4.04
C LEU A 167 -6.32 -28.56 3.33
N GLU A 168 -7.43 -28.74 4.05
CA GLU A 168 -8.70 -29.22 3.47
C GLU A 168 -9.40 -28.17 2.59
N LEU A 169 -9.22 -26.88 2.88
CA LEU A 169 -9.92 -25.80 2.18
C LEU A 169 -9.42 -25.56 0.75
N ALA A 170 -8.11 -25.63 0.54
CA ALA A 170 -7.51 -25.40 -0.77
C ALA A 170 -6.10 -26.02 -0.84
N PRO A 171 -5.69 -26.54 -2.02
CA PRO A 171 -4.32 -27.00 -2.24
C PRO A 171 -3.30 -25.91 -1.91
N VAL A 172 -2.15 -26.31 -1.36
CA VAL A 172 -1.07 -25.41 -0.92
C VAL A 172 0.27 -25.73 -1.57
N GLY A 173 0.37 -26.84 -2.31
CA GLY A 173 1.57 -27.19 -3.07
C GLY A 173 1.76 -26.24 -4.25
N ILE A 174 3.00 -25.83 -4.49
CA ILE A 174 3.34 -24.93 -5.58
C ILE A 174 3.68 -25.75 -6.82
N PRO A 175 2.97 -25.58 -7.95
CA PRO A 175 3.18 -26.36 -9.17
C PRO A 175 4.64 -26.37 -9.63
N ASP A 176 5.08 -27.49 -10.20
CA ASP A 176 6.44 -27.71 -10.71
C ASP A 176 7.57 -27.52 -9.67
N THR A 177 7.26 -27.61 -8.38
CA THR A 177 8.24 -27.53 -7.29
C THR A 177 8.02 -28.63 -6.24
N GLY A 178 9.02 -28.82 -5.37
CA GLY A 178 8.92 -29.60 -4.15
C GLY A 178 8.51 -28.78 -2.91
N LEU A 179 7.89 -27.62 -3.10
CA LEU A 179 7.60 -26.64 -2.04
C LEU A 179 6.09 -26.50 -1.78
N ALA A 180 5.72 -26.40 -0.51
CA ALA A 180 4.40 -25.91 -0.09
C ALA A 180 4.55 -24.75 0.88
N MET A 181 3.67 -23.76 0.76
CA MET A 181 3.57 -22.66 1.72
C MET A 181 2.29 -22.80 2.52
N ILE A 182 2.41 -23.08 3.81
CA ILE A 182 1.28 -23.30 4.71
C ILE A 182 1.23 -22.13 5.68
N HIS A 183 0.07 -21.48 5.77
CA HIS A 183 -0.13 -20.38 6.71
C HIS A 183 -1.41 -20.57 7.52
N THR A 184 -1.38 -20.16 8.79
CA THR A 184 -2.61 -20.04 9.59
C THR A 184 -2.49 -18.97 10.67
N SER A 185 -3.64 -18.50 11.15
CA SER A 185 -3.76 -17.66 12.34
C SER A 185 -4.50 -18.43 13.43
N SER A 186 -3.96 -18.45 14.65
CA SER A 186 -4.53 -19.25 15.74
C SER A 186 -4.28 -18.60 17.10
N GLN A 187 -5.22 -18.79 18.04
CA GLN A 187 -5.04 -18.38 19.44
C GLN A 187 -3.93 -19.18 20.15
N GLY A 188 -3.57 -20.36 19.62
CA GLY A 188 -2.48 -21.19 20.14
C GLY A 188 -1.08 -20.73 19.75
N VAL A 189 -0.95 -19.66 18.96
CA VAL A 189 0.32 -19.05 18.53
C VAL A 189 0.59 -17.79 19.36
N THR A 190 1.78 -17.69 19.95
CA THR A 190 2.14 -16.58 20.86
C THR A 190 2.80 -15.41 20.15
N VAL A 191 3.64 -15.69 19.15
CA VAL A 191 4.39 -14.72 18.35
C VAL A 191 4.30 -15.05 16.86
N PRO A 192 4.38 -14.06 15.95
CA PRO A 192 4.42 -14.36 14.52
C PRO A 192 5.68 -15.15 14.16
N TYR A 193 5.54 -16.09 13.24
CA TYR A 193 6.62 -17.00 12.87
C TYR A 193 6.67 -17.25 11.37
N ILE A 194 7.89 -17.36 10.87
CA ILE A 194 8.22 -17.89 9.56
C ILE A 194 9.39 -18.85 9.68
N GLY A 195 9.32 -19.99 9.00
CA GLY A 195 10.46 -20.90 8.90
C GLY A 195 10.27 -21.97 7.85
N ALA A 196 11.38 -22.61 7.48
CA ALA A 196 11.41 -23.68 6.49
C ALA A 196 11.67 -25.03 7.16
N PHE A 197 10.96 -26.06 6.71
CA PHE A 197 11.11 -27.44 7.16
C PHE A 197 11.44 -28.35 5.99
N ASP A 198 12.63 -28.94 6.02
CA ASP A 198 13.09 -29.92 5.04
C ASP A 198 12.63 -31.32 5.45
N LEU A 199 11.92 -31.99 4.55
CA LEU A 199 11.41 -33.33 4.78
C LEU A 199 12.39 -34.37 4.24
N LYS A 200 12.98 -35.17 5.11
CA LYS A 200 13.84 -36.29 4.71
C LYS A 200 13.08 -37.33 3.87
N THR A 201 11.80 -37.53 4.20
CA THR A 201 10.90 -38.40 3.44
C THR A 201 9.89 -37.55 2.68
N PRO A 202 9.91 -37.52 1.33
CA PRO A 202 9.01 -36.67 0.57
C PRO A 202 7.54 -37.10 0.71
N LEU A 203 6.64 -36.11 0.78
CA LEU A 203 5.20 -36.33 0.94
C LEU A 203 4.46 -35.99 -0.35
N SER A 204 3.51 -36.83 -0.78
CA SER A 204 2.63 -36.46 -1.90
C SER A 204 1.56 -35.46 -1.42
N LEU A 205 1.46 -34.31 -2.09
CA LEU A 205 0.55 -33.23 -1.70
C LEU A 205 -0.18 -32.64 -2.93
N PRO A 206 -1.48 -32.28 -2.82
CA PRO A 206 -2.18 -31.53 -3.85
C PRO A 206 -1.56 -30.16 -4.10
N ALA A 207 -1.38 -29.81 -5.38
CA ALA A 207 -0.88 -28.53 -5.82
C ALA A 207 -2.00 -27.58 -6.29
N MET A 208 -1.70 -26.29 -6.39
CA MET A 208 -2.65 -25.23 -6.74
C MET A 208 -3.29 -25.39 -8.13
N ASP A 209 -2.63 -26.11 -9.03
CA ASP A 209 -3.12 -26.45 -10.37
C ASP A 209 -3.98 -27.73 -10.38
N MET A 210 -4.37 -28.22 -9.20
CA MET A 210 -5.07 -29.50 -8.98
C MET A 210 -4.25 -30.74 -9.36
N GLY A 211 -2.95 -30.56 -9.65
CA GLY A 211 -1.98 -31.64 -9.79
C GLY A 211 -1.48 -32.15 -8.43
N THR A 212 -0.41 -32.94 -8.46
CA THR A 212 0.26 -33.46 -7.27
C THR A 212 1.74 -33.15 -7.33
N ILE A 213 2.29 -32.66 -6.22
CA ILE A 213 3.74 -32.46 -6.06
C ILE A 213 4.32 -33.49 -5.10
N MET A 214 5.62 -33.76 -5.25
CA MET A 214 6.42 -34.44 -4.25
C MET A 214 7.06 -33.39 -3.35
N LEU A 215 6.45 -33.18 -2.18
CA LEU A 215 6.86 -32.18 -1.21
C LEU A 215 8.15 -32.59 -0.51
N HIS A 216 9.17 -31.75 -0.63
CA HIS A 216 10.45 -31.89 0.08
C HIS A 216 10.67 -30.76 1.09
N ARG A 217 9.98 -29.62 0.94
CA ARG A 217 10.10 -28.48 1.85
C ARG A 217 8.76 -27.82 2.14
N VAL A 218 8.52 -27.48 3.40
CA VAL A 218 7.39 -26.66 3.83
C VAL A 218 7.91 -25.30 4.29
N LEU A 219 7.36 -24.22 3.74
CA LEU A 219 7.48 -22.89 4.32
C LEU A 219 6.24 -22.65 5.21
N LEU A 220 6.45 -22.60 6.52
CA LEU A 220 5.39 -22.46 7.52
C LEU A 220 5.32 -21.01 8.03
N LEU A 221 4.14 -20.41 7.94
CA LEU A 221 3.85 -19.07 8.43
C LEU A 221 2.75 -19.15 9.51
N LEU A 222 3.05 -18.74 10.75
CA LEU A 222 2.07 -18.75 11.84
C LEU A 222 1.87 -17.34 12.38
N THR A 223 0.63 -17.03 12.77
CA THR A 223 0.30 -15.77 13.44
C THR A 223 -0.62 -15.97 14.64
N PRO A 224 -0.47 -15.17 15.70
CA PRO A 224 -1.48 -15.06 16.74
C PRO A 224 -2.84 -14.63 16.16
N ASN A 225 -3.92 -14.85 16.92
CA ASN A 225 -5.24 -14.29 16.61
C ASN A 225 -5.79 -13.60 17.88
N PRO A 226 -6.03 -12.28 17.87
CA PRO A 226 -5.93 -11.34 16.74
C PRO A 226 -4.47 -11.02 16.35
N VAL A 227 -4.30 -10.49 15.14
CA VAL A 227 -3.00 -10.07 14.59
C VAL A 227 -3.06 -8.62 14.11
N ALA A 228 -1.96 -7.87 14.31
CA ALA A 228 -1.84 -6.52 13.81
C ALA A 228 -1.71 -6.47 12.29
N GLN A 229 -2.20 -5.40 11.66
CA GLN A 229 -2.17 -5.27 10.20
C GLN A 229 -0.73 -5.20 9.67
N GLU A 230 0.17 -4.56 10.42
CA GLU A 230 1.58 -4.42 10.09
C GLU A 230 2.29 -5.79 10.00
N THR A 231 1.94 -6.72 10.90
CA THR A 231 2.44 -8.10 10.87
C THR A 231 1.94 -8.85 9.63
N LEU A 232 0.67 -8.68 9.28
CA LEU A 232 0.10 -9.29 8.06
C LEU A 232 0.75 -8.75 6.79
N THR A 233 1.09 -7.46 6.74
CA THR A 233 1.80 -6.84 5.61
C THR A 233 3.14 -7.53 5.37
N LEU A 234 3.95 -7.74 6.42
CA LEU A 234 5.24 -8.41 6.30
C LEU A 234 5.12 -9.85 5.76
N LEU A 235 4.18 -10.63 6.31
CA LEU A 235 3.97 -12.01 5.88
C LEU A 235 3.46 -12.09 4.44
N SER A 236 2.55 -11.19 4.06
CA SER A 236 2.03 -11.09 2.69
C SER A 236 3.14 -10.72 1.71
N ALA A 237 4.06 -9.84 2.09
CA ALA A 237 5.21 -9.46 1.26
C ALA A 237 6.16 -10.65 1.02
N VAL A 238 6.37 -11.52 2.01
CA VAL A 238 7.16 -12.75 1.81
C VAL A 238 6.45 -13.71 0.85
N SER A 239 5.14 -13.92 1.03
CA SER A 239 4.34 -14.73 0.11
C SER A 239 4.37 -14.19 -1.33
N ALA A 240 4.29 -12.87 -1.51
CA ALA A 240 4.39 -12.23 -2.82
C ALA A 240 5.80 -12.40 -3.43
N LYS A 241 6.86 -12.23 -2.62
CA LYS A 241 8.25 -12.38 -3.08
C LYS A 241 8.54 -13.79 -3.61
N LEU A 242 7.95 -14.81 -2.98
CA LEU A 242 8.12 -16.20 -3.36
C LEU A 242 7.74 -16.47 -4.82
N ILE A 243 6.62 -15.91 -5.28
CA ILE A 243 6.10 -16.12 -6.64
C ILE A 243 6.47 -15.02 -7.63
N ALA A 244 7.17 -13.97 -7.18
CA ALA A 244 7.52 -12.83 -8.02
C ALA A 244 8.49 -13.18 -9.17
N SER A 245 9.29 -14.24 -9.01
CA SER A 245 10.17 -14.73 -10.08
C SER A 245 10.51 -16.21 -9.89
N THR A 246 10.88 -16.87 -10.98
CA THR A 246 11.39 -18.26 -10.93
C THR A 246 12.67 -18.37 -10.10
N THR A 247 13.52 -17.35 -10.11
CA THR A 247 14.72 -17.28 -9.27
C THR A 247 14.39 -17.25 -7.78
N ASN A 248 13.40 -16.45 -7.36
CA ASN A 248 12.98 -16.41 -5.96
C ASN A 248 12.35 -17.74 -5.56
N LEU A 249 11.52 -18.31 -6.43
CA LEU A 249 10.89 -19.61 -6.18
C LEU A 249 11.95 -20.71 -5.94
N GLN A 250 12.99 -20.77 -6.78
CA GLN A 250 14.12 -21.69 -6.60
C GLN A 250 14.89 -21.41 -5.30
N LEU A 251 15.04 -20.13 -4.92
CA LEU A 251 15.69 -19.76 -3.67
C LEU A 251 14.89 -20.24 -2.46
N PHE A 252 13.56 -20.06 -2.44
CA PHE A 252 12.72 -20.57 -1.35
C PHE A 252 12.70 -22.11 -1.31
N GLU A 253 12.68 -22.75 -2.48
CA GLU A 253 12.68 -24.22 -2.58
C GLU A 253 13.99 -24.85 -2.08
N LYS A 254 15.16 -24.28 -2.43
CA LYS A 254 16.48 -24.94 -2.24
C LYS A 254 17.48 -24.16 -1.39
N GLY A 255 17.19 -22.90 -1.08
CA GLY A 255 18.11 -22.01 -0.38
C GLY A 255 18.43 -22.51 1.02
N HIS A 256 19.66 -22.27 1.45
CA HIS A 256 20.10 -22.54 2.82
C HIS A 256 19.74 -21.39 3.75
N TYR A 257 19.92 -21.58 5.05
CA TYR A 257 19.58 -20.60 6.10
C TYR A 257 19.99 -19.16 5.75
N SER A 258 21.27 -18.92 5.40
CA SER A 258 21.77 -17.58 5.14
C SER A 258 21.09 -16.90 3.96
N GLN A 259 20.78 -17.66 2.91
CA GLN A 259 20.13 -17.16 1.70
C GLN A 259 18.67 -16.80 1.97
N LEU A 260 17.94 -17.67 2.69
CA LEU A 260 16.55 -17.41 3.06
C LEU A 260 16.43 -16.27 4.08
N TYR A 261 17.30 -16.25 5.08
CA TYR A 261 17.37 -15.16 6.06
C TYR A 261 17.62 -13.82 5.38
N GLN A 262 18.55 -13.78 4.42
CA GLN A 262 18.85 -12.57 3.64
C GLN A 262 17.62 -12.09 2.85
N ILE A 263 16.99 -12.94 2.04
CA ILE A 263 15.84 -12.50 1.22
C ILE A 263 14.64 -12.09 2.09
N ILE A 264 14.38 -12.78 3.20
CA ILE A 264 13.30 -12.40 4.14
C ILE A 264 13.62 -11.05 4.79
N THR A 265 14.87 -10.84 5.21
CA THR A 265 15.31 -9.55 5.77
C THR A 265 15.17 -8.42 4.73
N GLU A 266 15.56 -8.66 3.48
CA GLU A 266 15.39 -7.70 2.39
C GLU A 266 13.91 -7.34 2.18
N VAL A 267 13.02 -8.33 2.19
CA VAL A 267 11.57 -8.12 2.10
C VAL A 267 11.06 -7.26 3.27
N PHE A 268 11.42 -7.60 4.51
CA PHE A 268 10.99 -6.83 5.69
C PHE A 268 11.51 -5.41 5.67
N MET A 269 12.79 -5.22 5.31
CA MET A 269 13.38 -3.89 5.21
C MET A 269 12.70 -3.03 4.14
N ASN A 270 12.26 -3.63 3.04
CA ASN A 270 11.52 -2.90 2.01
C ASN A 270 10.15 -2.44 2.52
N GLU A 271 9.40 -3.28 3.22
CA GLU A 271 8.10 -2.89 3.80
C GLU A 271 8.25 -1.85 4.92
N ILE A 272 9.29 -1.96 5.75
CA ILE A 272 9.62 -0.95 6.76
C ILE A 272 9.98 0.38 6.10
N LYS A 273 10.77 0.37 5.02
CA LYS A 273 11.09 1.58 4.24
C LYS A 273 9.82 2.20 3.66
N LYS A 274 8.93 1.43 3.04
CA LYS A 274 7.65 1.93 2.52
C LYS A 274 6.84 2.65 3.60
N LEU A 275 6.83 2.11 4.83
CA LEU A 275 6.15 2.74 5.95
C LEU A 275 6.81 4.05 6.41
N ILE A 276 8.15 4.09 6.46
CA ILE A 276 8.93 5.28 6.87
C ILE A 276 8.87 6.38 5.82
N GLU A 277 9.01 6.01 4.55
CA GLU A 277 9.01 6.93 3.42
C GLU A 277 7.60 7.44 3.12
N GLY A 278 6.58 6.72 3.61
CA GLY A 278 5.19 7.00 3.32
C GLY A 278 4.89 6.71 1.86
N ASP A 279 3.60 6.68 1.53
CA ASP A 279 3.14 6.76 0.15
C ASP A 279 3.56 8.14 -0.41
N MET A 280 4.79 8.23 -0.92
CA MET A 280 5.40 9.46 -1.45
C MET A 280 4.66 10.00 -2.67
N MET A 281 3.81 9.16 -3.28
CA MET A 281 2.87 9.51 -4.33
C MET A 281 1.58 10.17 -3.80
N LYS A 282 1.46 10.40 -2.48
CA LYS A 282 0.39 11.24 -1.87
C LYS A 282 0.34 12.67 -2.39
N GLY A 283 1.35 13.12 -3.15
CA GLY A 283 1.36 14.42 -3.83
C GLY A 283 0.91 14.39 -5.30
N LEU A 284 0.68 13.21 -5.90
CA LEU A 284 0.26 13.11 -7.29
C LEU A 284 -1.28 13.09 -7.38
N ASP A 285 -1.86 14.28 -7.57
CA ASP A 285 -3.28 14.46 -7.87
C ASP A 285 -3.44 14.55 -9.40
N VAL A 286 -4.52 13.98 -9.95
CA VAL A 286 -4.86 14.16 -11.37
C VAL A 286 -4.96 15.64 -11.76
N LYS A 287 -5.26 16.52 -10.80
CA LYS A 287 -5.28 17.98 -10.99
C LYS A 287 -3.91 18.61 -11.21
N THR A 288 -2.83 17.92 -10.85
CA THR A 288 -1.46 18.36 -11.12
C THR A 288 -0.90 17.72 -12.39
N ILE A 289 -1.75 17.17 -13.26
CA ILE A 289 -1.35 16.55 -14.53
C ILE A 289 -2.03 17.26 -15.71
N LYS A 290 -1.27 17.58 -16.74
CA LYS A 290 -1.76 18.15 -18.01
C LYS A 290 -1.21 17.36 -19.19
N LEU A 291 -2.12 16.83 -20.00
CA LEU A 291 -1.80 16.05 -21.20
C LEU A 291 -1.89 16.90 -22.47
N GLY A 292 -1.21 16.47 -23.53
CA GLY A 292 -1.36 17.07 -24.86
C GLY A 292 -1.05 18.57 -24.93
N GLN A 293 -0.07 19.05 -24.15
CA GLN A 293 0.34 20.44 -24.17
C GLN A 293 1.35 20.72 -25.29
N GLU A 294 1.50 22.00 -25.63
CA GLU A 294 2.50 22.51 -26.55
C GLU A 294 3.29 23.63 -25.85
N ALA A 295 4.59 23.70 -26.11
CA ALA A 295 5.45 24.79 -25.67
C ALA A 295 6.50 25.07 -26.75
N LYS A 296 6.75 26.34 -27.03
CA LYS A 296 7.72 26.77 -28.05
C LYS A 296 9.14 26.80 -27.53
N THR A 297 9.30 26.96 -26.21
CA THR A 297 10.60 27.01 -25.56
C THR A 297 10.58 26.24 -24.24
N LYS A 298 11.76 25.83 -23.77
CA LYS A 298 11.92 25.21 -22.45
C LYS A 298 11.41 26.10 -21.31
N GLU A 299 11.55 27.43 -21.40
CA GLU A 299 11.02 28.35 -20.39
C GLU A 299 9.50 28.33 -20.35
N GLU A 300 8.84 28.23 -21.49
CA GLU A 300 7.38 28.09 -21.55
C GLU A 300 6.94 26.77 -20.90
N ALA A 301 7.63 25.67 -21.18
CA ALA A 301 7.34 24.38 -20.56
C ALA A 301 7.54 24.39 -19.03
N ILE A 302 8.63 25.00 -18.55
CA ILE A 302 8.88 25.19 -17.11
C ILE A 302 7.78 26.05 -16.47
N ARG A 303 7.33 27.12 -17.14
CA ARG A 303 6.24 27.96 -16.64
C ARG A 303 4.92 27.20 -16.58
N GLN A 304 4.60 26.37 -17.56
CA GLN A 304 3.39 25.55 -17.54
C GLN A 304 3.39 24.55 -16.36
N ALA A 305 4.50 23.87 -16.13
CA ALA A 305 4.64 22.97 -14.98
C ALA A 305 4.54 23.74 -13.64
N GLY A 306 5.27 24.85 -13.50
CA GLY A 306 5.22 25.69 -12.31
C GLY A 306 3.85 26.31 -12.05
N GLN A 307 3.13 26.72 -13.09
CA GLN A 307 1.78 27.27 -12.98
C GLN A 307 0.80 26.23 -12.42
N LEU A 308 0.96 24.97 -12.80
CA LEU A 308 0.13 23.89 -12.30
C LEU A 308 0.29 23.68 -10.78
N LEU A 309 1.51 23.88 -10.25
CA LEU A 309 1.78 23.88 -8.80
C LEU A 309 1.17 25.12 -8.11
N VAL A 310 1.16 26.28 -8.78
CA VAL A 310 0.54 27.50 -8.25
C VAL A 310 -0.98 27.36 -8.20
N ASP A 311 -1.59 26.87 -9.27
CA ASP A 311 -3.04 26.70 -9.41
C ASP A 311 -3.62 25.74 -8.36
N ASN A 312 -2.83 24.74 -7.96
CA ASN A 312 -3.18 23.80 -6.90
C ASN A 312 -2.77 24.28 -5.49
N GLY A 313 -2.23 25.49 -5.37
CA GLY A 313 -1.90 26.13 -4.09
C GLY A 313 -0.65 25.56 -3.40
N ASN A 314 0.16 24.77 -4.10
CA ASN A 314 1.35 24.14 -3.54
C ASN A 314 2.51 25.11 -3.37
N VAL A 315 2.59 26.13 -4.23
CA VAL A 315 3.64 27.15 -4.23
C VAL A 315 3.08 28.54 -4.49
N GLU A 316 3.85 29.57 -4.18
CA GLU A 316 3.59 30.95 -4.61
C GLU A 316 4.08 31.18 -6.05
N PRO A 317 3.50 32.13 -6.81
CA PRO A 317 3.92 32.42 -8.19
C PRO A 317 5.42 32.67 -8.36
N ALA A 318 6.06 33.29 -7.36
CA ALA A 318 7.51 33.55 -7.36
C ALA A 318 8.38 32.28 -7.40
N TYR A 319 7.83 31.11 -7.07
CA TYR A 319 8.54 29.84 -7.20
C TYR A 319 8.85 29.48 -8.65
N ILE A 320 8.02 29.91 -9.61
CA ILE A 320 8.24 29.66 -11.04
C ILE A 320 9.54 30.32 -11.51
N ASP A 321 9.81 31.55 -11.05
CA ASP A 321 11.04 32.25 -11.38
C ASP A 321 12.26 31.51 -10.80
N SER A 322 12.13 30.94 -9.60
CA SER A 322 13.17 30.09 -9.01
C SER A 322 13.43 28.81 -9.81
N MET A 323 12.39 28.18 -10.40
CA MET A 323 12.55 27.03 -11.29
C MET A 323 13.30 27.41 -12.59
N LEU A 324 13.02 28.61 -13.11
CA LEU A 324 13.71 29.14 -14.29
C LEU A 324 15.15 29.54 -14.00
N ASP A 325 15.42 30.10 -12.82
CA ASP A 325 16.78 30.39 -12.36
C ASP A 325 17.57 29.08 -12.22
N ARG A 326 16.96 28.04 -11.63
CA ARG A 326 17.60 26.73 -11.51
C ARG A 326 18.06 26.17 -12.85
N ASN A 327 17.20 26.23 -13.88
CA ASN A 327 17.52 25.77 -15.23
C ASN A 327 18.58 26.63 -15.92
N ARG A 328 18.64 27.92 -15.63
CA ARG A 328 19.69 28.81 -16.14
C ARG A 328 21.05 28.52 -15.52
N ASP A 329 21.07 28.14 -14.24
CA ASP A 329 22.31 27.77 -13.54
C ASP A 329 22.85 26.42 -14.03
N VAL A 330 21.98 25.40 -14.08
CA VAL A 330 22.29 24.08 -14.62
C VAL A 330 21.03 23.54 -15.28
N SER A 331 21.16 23.08 -16.53
CA SER A 331 20.03 22.50 -17.26
C SER A 331 19.32 21.44 -16.42
N VAL A 332 17.98 21.52 -16.40
CA VAL A 332 17.12 20.52 -15.72
C VAL A 332 16.70 19.40 -16.66
N TYR A 333 17.27 19.35 -17.87
CA TYR A 333 17.17 18.21 -18.77
C TYR A 333 17.90 17.01 -18.17
N MET A 334 17.24 15.86 -18.16
CA MET A 334 17.76 14.65 -17.51
C MET A 334 18.13 13.54 -18.49
N GLY A 335 17.94 13.75 -19.80
CA GLY A 335 18.02 12.68 -20.81
C GLY A 335 16.68 11.94 -20.96
N ASN A 336 16.64 10.94 -21.84
CA ASN A 336 15.47 10.10 -22.09
C ASN A 336 14.16 10.87 -22.26
N PHE A 337 14.17 11.99 -22.98
CA PHE A 337 12.99 12.79 -23.24
C PHE A 337 12.30 13.43 -22.03
N ILE A 338 13.01 13.59 -20.90
CA ILE A 338 12.45 14.19 -19.69
C ILE A 338 13.22 15.42 -19.19
N ALA A 339 12.49 16.33 -18.56
CA ALA A 339 13.06 17.44 -17.79
C ALA A 339 12.39 17.54 -16.40
N ILE A 340 13.17 17.91 -15.38
CA ILE A 340 12.69 17.95 -13.99
C ILE A 340 12.95 19.32 -13.35
N PRO A 341 12.23 20.37 -13.76
CA PRO A 341 12.39 21.69 -13.17
C PRO A 341 12.00 21.70 -11.70
N HIS A 342 12.89 22.25 -10.88
CA HIS A 342 12.71 22.45 -9.45
C HIS A 342 13.32 23.81 -9.06
N GLY A 343 12.87 24.41 -7.97
CA GLY A 343 13.40 25.69 -7.50
C GLY A 343 14.84 25.57 -6.98
N THR A 344 15.51 26.71 -6.90
CA THR A 344 16.77 26.87 -6.15
C THR A 344 16.53 26.83 -4.65
N GLU A 345 17.60 26.70 -3.86
CA GLU A 345 17.52 26.70 -2.39
C GLU A 345 16.82 27.97 -1.84
N ALA A 346 17.10 29.13 -2.45
CA ALA A 346 16.46 30.40 -2.10
C ALA A 346 14.94 30.43 -2.41
N GLY A 347 14.47 29.59 -3.33
CA GLY A 347 13.07 29.45 -3.71
C GLY A 347 12.23 28.65 -2.73
N MET A 348 12.85 27.87 -1.82
CA MET A 348 12.11 26.99 -0.89
C MET A 348 11.11 27.75 -0.01
N LYS A 349 11.37 29.03 0.29
CA LYS A 349 10.45 29.90 1.07
C LYS A 349 9.09 30.13 0.39
N TYR A 350 8.99 29.89 -0.92
CA TYR A 350 7.75 30.02 -1.69
C TYR A 350 6.94 28.73 -1.74
N ILE A 351 7.44 27.63 -1.17
CA ILE A 351 6.75 26.34 -1.14
C ILE A 351 5.83 26.28 0.07
N LYS A 352 4.54 26.02 -0.16
CA LYS A 352 3.53 25.83 0.89
C LYS A 352 3.34 24.37 1.25
N SER A 353 3.49 23.47 0.28
CA SER A 353 3.40 22.01 0.45
C SER A 353 4.22 21.28 -0.61
N THR A 354 4.77 20.12 -0.27
CA THR A 354 5.41 19.23 -1.25
C THR A 354 4.41 18.77 -2.31
N ALA A 355 4.76 18.85 -3.59
CA ALA A 355 3.92 18.47 -4.71
C ALA A 355 4.73 18.23 -6.00
N ILE A 356 4.13 17.46 -6.92
CA ILE A 356 4.64 17.23 -8.27
C ILE A 356 3.58 17.64 -9.28
N SER A 357 3.99 18.36 -10.33
CA SER A 357 3.22 18.62 -11.53
C SER A 357 3.80 17.84 -12.71
N ILE A 358 2.95 17.31 -13.58
CA ILE A 358 3.37 16.58 -14.78
C ILE A 358 2.72 17.21 -16.00
N VAL A 359 3.54 17.56 -16.99
CA VAL A 359 3.06 18.11 -18.26
C VAL A 359 3.63 17.30 -19.41
N GLN A 360 2.73 16.77 -20.26
CA GLN A 360 3.07 15.96 -21.42
C GLN A 360 3.03 16.81 -22.70
N TYR A 361 4.05 16.66 -23.53
CA TYR A 361 4.25 17.33 -24.82
C TYR A 361 4.42 16.27 -25.92
N PRO A 362 3.34 15.79 -26.55
CA PRO A 362 3.41 14.70 -27.53
C PRO A 362 4.33 14.97 -28.73
N TRP A 363 4.48 16.25 -29.11
CA TRP A 363 5.34 16.69 -30.22
C TRP A 363 6.77 17.03 -29.78
N GLY A 364 7.04 16.95 -28.47
CA GLY A 364 8.29 17.30 -27.85
C GLY A 364 8.56 18.82 -27.79
N VAL A 365 9.45 19.19 -26.86
CA VAL A 365 9.98 20.55 -26.69
C VAL A 365 11.49 20.46 -26.83
N ASP A 366 12.08 21.29 -27.69
CA ASP A 366 13.53 21.39 -27.83
C ASP A 366 14.14 22.04 -26.58
N TRP A 367 15.06 21.32 -25.94
CA TRP A 367 15.74 21.69 -24.73
C TRP A 367 17.23 21.99 -24.94
N SER A 368 17.68 21.97 -26.20
CA SER A 368 19.08 22.12 -26.57
C SER A 368 19.57 23.56 -26.34
N ASP A 369 20.79 23.70 -25.81
CA ASP A 369 21.48 25.00 -25.71
C ASP A 369 22.37 25.26 -26.93
N ASP A 370 22.96 24.20 -27.47
CA ASP A 370 23.70 24.21 -28.73
C ASP A 370 22.81 23.64 -29.85
N PRO A 371 22.67 24.31 -31.01
CA PRO A 371 21.96 23.77 -32.18
C PRO A 371 22.52 22.44 -32.72
N ALA A 372 23.71 22.02 -32.29
CA ALA A 372 24.29 20.73 -32.64
C ALA A 372 23.78 19.57 -31.74
N ASP A 373 23.16 19.88 -30.60
CA ASP A 373 22.57 18.88 -29.70
C ASP A 373 21.11 18.59 -30.09
N GLU A 374 20.65 17.37 -29.82
CA GLU A 374 19.25 16.96 -29.99
C GLU A 374 18.65 16.57 -28.63
N ASN A 375 18.28 17.56 -27.82
CA ASN A 375 17.66 17.35 -26.51
C ASN A 375 16.15 17.58 -26.60
N LEU A 376 15.40 16.58 -27.07
CA LEU A 376 13.94 16.64 -27.12
C LEU A 376 13.34 16.24 -25.77
N VAL A 377 12.30 16.92 -25.29
CA VAL A 377 11.57 16.57 -24.05
C VAL A 377 10.09 16.36 -24.34
N THR A 378 9.55 15.19 -23.99
CA THR A 378 8.13 14.85 -24.14
C THR A 378 7.36 14.88 -22.82
N VAL A 379 8.04 14.86 -21.67
CA VAL A 379 7.41 14.95 -20.34
C VAL A 379 8.23 15.84 -19.40
N VAL A 380 7.55 16.78 -18.73
CA VAL A 380 8.15 17.69 -17.75
C VAL A 380 7.57 17.42 -16.36
N PHE A 381 8.45 17.21 -15.39
CA PHE A 381 8.11 16.99 -13.98
C PHE A 381 8.49 18.22 -13.15
N GLY A 382 7.54 19.10 -12.89
CA GLY A 382 7.74 20.23 -11.97
C GLY A 382 7.68 19.77 -10.51
N ILE A 383 8.73 20.01 -9.73
CA ILE A 383 8.82 19.55 -8.34
C ILE A 383 8.94 20.72 -7.37
N ALA A 384 8.10 20.69 -6.34
CA ALA A 384 8.24 21.49 -5.13
C ALA A 384 8.36 20.54 -3.94
N GLY A 385 9.48 20.57 -3.22
CA GLY A 385 9.67 19.73 -2.03
C GLY A 385 10.22 20.50 -0.85
N LEU A 386 9.52 20.44 0.28
CA LEU A 386 9.98 20.98 1.56
C LEU A 386 11.04 20.05 2.17
N ASN A 387 12.00 20.62 2.91
CA ASN A 387 12.93 19.88 3.78
C ASN A 387 13.72 18.74 3.10
N GLY A 388 14.04 18.85 1.80
CA GLY A 388 14.82 17.84 1.06
C GLY A 388 14.01 16.69 0.47
N GLU A 389 12.68 16.69 0.61
CA GLU A 389 11.80 15.66 0.03
C GLU A 389 11.87 15.60 -1.52
N HIS A 390 12.22 16.72 -2.16
CA HIS A 390 12.39 16.78 -3.62
C HIS A 390 13.48 15.81 -4.13
N LEU A 391 14.56 15.56 -3.37
CA LEU A 391 15.68 14.70 -3.80
C LEU A 391 15.28 13.22 -3.92
N LYS A 392 14.40 12.76 -3.04
CA LYS A 392 13.87 11.39 -3.10
C LYS A 392 12.94 11.21 -4.29
N LEU A 393 12.01 12.16 -4.50
CA LEU A 393 11.10 12.17 -5.65
C LEU A 393 11.89 12.25 -6.98
N LEU A 394 12.92 13.09 -7.03
CA LEU A 394 13.83 13.20 -8.16
C LEU A 394 14.47 11.86 -8.51
N SER A 395 14.96 11.13 -7.49
CA SER A 395 15.66 9.86 -7.68
C SER A 395 14.73 8.77 -8.21
N GLN A 396 13.48 8.72 -7.75
CA GLN A 396 12.48 7.74 -8.22
C GLN A 396 12.01 8.04 -9.65
N ILE A 397 11.70 9.31 -9.95
CA ILE A 397 11.34 9.73 -11.32
C ILE A 397 12.51 9.46 -12.26
N ALA A 398 13.73 9.81 -11.87
CA ALA A 398 14.92 9.55 -12.67
C ALA A 398 15.15 8.03 -12.89
N LEU A 399 14.89 7.19 -11.88
CA LEU A 399 15.00 5.73 -12.02
C LEU A 399 13.93 5.17 -12.97
N TYR A 400 12.67 5.56 -12.81
CA TYR A 400 11.58 5.10 -13.68
C TYR A 400 11.82 5.51 -15.13
N CYS A 401 12.19 6.78 -15.34
CA CYS A 401 12.46 7.34 -16.65
C CYS A 401 13.85 6.98 -17.20
N SER A 402 14.67 6.22 -16.45
CA SER A 402 15.90 5.65 -17.00
C SER A 402 15.63 4.58 -18.08
N ASP A 403 14.44 3.97 -18.02
CA ASP A 403 13.90 3.11 -19.07
C ASP A 403 13.07 3.94 -20.08
N VAL A 404 13.53 3.95 -21.33
CA VAL A 404 12.89 4.69 -22.42
C VAL A 404 11.47 4.16 -22.70
N GLU A 405 11.19 2.87 -22.48
CA GLU A 405 9.85 2.31 -22.66
C GLU A 405 8.84 2.92 -21.68
N ASN A 406 9.29 3.21 -20.46
CA ASN A 406 8.46 3.86 -19.43
C ASN A 406 8.18 5.32 -19.79
N VAL A 407 9.17 6.04 -20.31
CA VAL A 407 8.94 7.41 -20.80
C VAL A 407 7.99 7.41 -21.99
N GLN A 408 8.08 6.42 -22.87
CA GLN A 408 7.15 6.30 -23.99
C GLN A 408 5.70 6.08 -23.52
N LYS A 409 5.48 5.21 -22.51
CA LYS A 409 4.15 5.05 -21.89
C LYS A 409 3.61 6.37 -21.33
N LEU A 410 4.45 7.18 -20.69
CA LEU A 410 4.06 8.50 -20.20
C LEU A 410 3.75 9.48 -21.33
N ALA A 411 4.52 9.45 -22.43
CA ALA A 411 4.30 10.30 -23.60
C ALA A 411 3.04 9.92 -24.40
N ASP A 412 2.66 8.64 -24.37
CA ASP A 412 1.49 8.10 -25.08
C ASP A 412 0.22 8.04 -24.20
N ALA A 413 0.33 8.33 -22.90
CA ALA A 413 -0.80 8.30 -21.97
C ALA A 413 -1.95 9.22 -22.44
N GLN A 414 -3.17 8.71 -22.40
CA GLN A 414 -4.38 9.39 -22.88
C GLN A 414 -5.20 10.04 -21.75
N THR A 415 -4.94 9.63 -20.50
CA THR A 415 -5.64 10.15 -19.32
C THR A 415 -4.69 10.49 -18.17
N PRO A 416 -4.95 11.54 -17.36
CA PRO A 416 -4.18 11.81 -16.15
C PRO A 416 -4.08 10.60 -15.21
N GLU A 417 -5.16 9.81 -15.13
CA GLU A 417 -5.24 8.59 -14.34
C GLU A 417 -4.25 7.51 -14.81
N GLU A 418 -4.03 7.37 -16.12
CA GLU A 418 -3.00 6.47 -16.65
C GLU A 418 -1.60 6.88 -16.17
N ILE A 419 -1.26 8.17 -16.21
CA ILE A 419 0.02 8.67 -15.67
C ILE A 419 0.13 8.36 -14.17
N VAL A 420 -0.94 8.58 -13.41
CA VAL A 420 -0.95 8.25 -11.97
C VAL A 420 -0.67 6.78 -11.75
N ASN A 421 -1.29 5.89 -12.52
CA ASN A 421 -1.10 4.44 -12.38
C ASN A 421 0.33 4.03 -12.78
N LEU A 422 0.84 4.52 -13.91
CA LEU A 422 2.20 4.26 -14.38
C LEU A 422 3.27 4.64 -13.35
N LEU A 423 3.07 5.76 -12.67
CA LEU A 423 4.03 6.24 -11.67
C LEU A 423 3.82 5.62 -10.29
N LYS A 424 2.65 5.04 -10.00
CA LYS A 424 2.41 4.23 -8.80
C LYS A 424 3.03 2.84 -8.91
N GLU A 425 3.23 2.33 -10.12
CA GLU A 425 3.94 1.07 -10.37
C GLU A 425 5.47 1.19 -10.16
N VAL A 426 5.97 2.38 -9.88
CA VAL A 426 7.36 2.64 -9.44
C VAL A 426 7.50 2.27 -7.96
N GLU A 427 7.42 0.97 -7.68
CA GLU A 427 7.62 0.36 -6.35
C GLU A 427 8.89 -0.48 -6.27
#